data_AF-A0A8T4SBD7-F1
#
_entry.id   AF-A0A8T4SBD7-F1
#
_cell.length_a   1.000
_cell.length_b   1.000
_cell.length_c   1.000
_cell.angle_alpha   90.00
_cell.angle_beta   90.00
_cell.angle_gamma   90.00
#
_symmetry.space_group_name_H-M   'P 1'
#
loop_
_entity.id
_entity.type
_entity.pdbx_description
1 polymer ?
#
loop_
_entity_poly.entity_id
_entity_poly.type
_entity_poly.pdbx_seq_one_letter_code
_entity_poly.pdbx_strand_id
1 'polypeptide(L)'
;MPTNIGAKMGNKEIISKYLKEKSNEDEVIALLQEQKKMLANPETNSILLNDEYLSVIIKLAKKSNRKIKDHVIIILSNVKYHMEAKNFYELCRIAAECSNDKEGNIRQAGFILIKNLNTLMITLPLINRLQNASNADVNLFYESFRYLFIRLYFRFYNKHNQDIRKSILKSLDVMLPRFYDMAKFWNNEEEMSMANRIKGELNGGNYGNRN
;
A
#
# COMPACT_ATOMS: atom_id res chain seq x y z
N MET A 1 -14.93 -16.34 10.30
CA MET A 1 -15.30 -15.04 9.70
C MET A 1 -14.18 -14.03 10.01
N PRO A 2 -13.91 -13.03 9.14
CA PRO A 2 -12.92 -11.99 9.42
C PRO A 2 -13.34 -11.11 10.61
N THR A 3 -12.39 -10.67 11.43
CA THR A 3 -12.63 -9.75 12.54
C THR A 3 -12.64 -8.31 12.04
N ASN A 4 -13.70 -7.55 12.28
CA ASN A 4 -13.79 -6.13 11.91
C ASN A 4 -13.45 -5.24 13.11
N ILE A 5 -12.21 -4.75 13.18
CA ILE A 5 -11.75 -3.87 14.27
C ILE A 5 -12.23 -2.41 14.15
N GLY A 6 -12.75 -2.03 12.98
CA GLY A 6 -13.30 -0.69 12.73
C GLY A 6 -14.74 -0.50 13.17
N ALA A 7 -15.43 -1.56 13.62
CA ALA A 7 -16.87 -1.54 13.92
C ALA A 7 -17.23 -1.04 15.32
N LYS A 8 -16.27 -0.83 16.23
CA LYS A 8 -16.56 -0.19 17.52
C LYS A 8 -16.75 1.32 17.27
N MET A 9 -17.98 1.83 17.42
CA MET A 9 -18.33 3.26 17.23
C MET A 9 -17.31 4.23 17.86
N GLY A 10 -16.86 3.94 19.10
CA GLY A 10 -15.89 4.77 19.82
C GLY A 10 -14.50 4.93 19.15
N ASN A 11 -14.05 3.95 18.36
CA ASN A 11 -12.72 4.01 17.74
C ASN A 11 -12.63 5.13 16.70
N LYS A 12 -13.70 5.34 15.93
CA LYS A 12 -13.77 6.37 14.89
C LYS A 12 -13.84 7.76 15.51
N GLU A 13 -14.55 7.90 16.63
CA GLU A 13 -14.72 9.16 17.36
C GLU A 13 -13.40 9.63 17.97
N ILE A 14 -12.66 8.74 18.63
CA ILE A 14 -11.33 9.01 19.18
C ILE A 14 -10.39 9.55 18.09
N ILE A 15 -10.33 8.87 16.93
CA ILE A 15 -9.48 9.30 15.81
C ILE A 15 -9.98 10.62 15.21
N SER A 16 -11.30 10.79 15.08
CA SER A 16 -11.88 12.00 14.49
C SER A 16 -11.64 13.23 15.37
N LYS A 17 -11.71 13.10 16.69
CA LYS A 17 -11.34 14.14 17.66
C LYS A 17 -9.89 14.55 17.46
N TYR A 18 -8.96 13.59 17.40
CA TYR A 18 -7.54 13.90 17.16
C TYR A 18 -7.29 14.59 15.82
N LEU A 19 -7.96 14.13 14.75
CA LEU A 19 -7.82 14.72 13.43
C LEU A 19 -8.28 16.18 13.36
N LYS A 20 -9.26 16.57 14.17
CA LYS A 20 -9.79 17.94 14.26
C LYS A 20 -9.00 18.82 15.24
N GLU A 21 -8.76 18.32 16.43
CA GLU A 21 -8.31 19.13 17.58
C GLU A 21 -6.86 18.88 17.97
N LYS A 22 -6.28 17.74 17.59
CA LYS A 22 -4.94 17.28 18.04
C LYS A 22 -4.80 17.15 19.56
N SER A 23 -5.91 17.05 20.28
CA SER A 23 -5.98 17.14 21.75
C SER A 23 -5.84 15.80 22.49
N ASN A 24 -6.06 14.67 21.83
CA ASN A 24 -6.13 13.33 22.45
C ASN A 24 -5.13 12.32 21.84
N GLU A 25 -3.86 12.74 21.69
CA GLU A 25 -2.80 11.92 21.10
C GLU A 25 -2.60 10.56 21.80
N ASP A 26 -2.57 10.54 23.14
CA ASP A 26 -2.30 9.32 23.90
C ASP A 26 -3.42 8.29 23.77
N GLU A 27 -4.68 8.72 23.69
CA GLU A 27 -5.83 7.85 23.43
C GLU A 27 -5.71 7.19 22.05
N VAL A 28 -5.32 7.96 21.03
CA VAL A 28 -5.10 7.43 19.68
C VAL A 28 -3.96 6.41 19.68
N ILE A 29 -2.86 6.69 20.37
CA ILE A 29 -1.73 5.76 20.43
C ILE A 29 -2.13 4.46 21.14
N ALA A 30 -2.84 4.55 22.27
CA ALA A 30 -3.34 3.38 22.99
C ALA A 30 -4.26 2.53 22.11
N LEU A 31 -5.19 3.17 21.41
CA LEU A 31 -6.06 2.50 20.43
C LEU A 31 -5.27 1.79 19.34
N LEU A 32 -4.30 2.47 18.71
CA LEU A 32 -3.49 1.86 17.65
C LEU A 32 -2.60 0.72 18.18
N GLN A 33 -2.14 0.81 19.42
CA GLN A 33 -1.40 -0.28 20.07
C GLN A 33 -2.28 -1.51 20.30
N GLU A 34 -3.51 -1.33 20.77
CA GLU A 34 -4.49 -2.42 20.91
C GLU A 34 -4.74 -3.10 19.56
N GLN A 35 -4.97 -2.32 18.50
CA GLN A 35 -5.18 -2.86 17.15
C GLN A 35 -3.99 -3.65 16.62
N LYS A 36 -2.75 -3.19 16.85
CA LYS A 36 -1.55 -3.96 16.50
C LYS A 36 -1.46 -5.28 17.26
N LYS A 37 -1.84 -5.31 18.55
CA LYS A 37 -1.87 -6.56 19.34
C LYS A 37 -2.88 -7.55 18.75
N MET A 38 -4.05 -7.07 18.31
CA MET A 38 -5.03 -7.93 17.63
C MET A 38 -4.50 -8.47 16.30
N LEU A 39 -3.82 -7.64 15.50
CA LEU A 39 -3.20 -8.06 14.24
C LEU A 39 -2.08 -9.10 14.42
N ALA A 40 -1.37 -9.05 15.55
CA ALA A 40 -0.31 -9.99 15.88
C ALA A 40 -0.83 -11.32 16.44
N ASN A 41 -2.13 -11.42 16.81
CA ASN A 41 -2.70 -12.63 17.39
C ASN A 41 -2.85 -13.72 16.30
N PRO A 42 -2.16 -14.89 16.42
CA PRO A 42 -2.24 -15.98 15.46
C PRO A 42 -3.65 -16.53 15.24
N GLU A 43 -4.53 -16.43 16.24
CA GLU A 43 -5.92 -16.89 16.18
C GLU A 43 -6.81 -15.97 15.31
N THR A 44 -6.32 -14.75 15.01
CA THR A 44 -7.04 -13.80 14.18
C THR A 44 -6.82 -14.13 12.70
N ASN A 45 -7.68 -14.98 12.15
CA ASN A 45 -7.59 -15.50 10.78
C ASN A 45 -7.55 -14.42 9.67
N SER A 46 -8.16 -13.25 9.90
CA SER A 46 -7.95 -12.04 9.09
C SER A 46 -8.68 -10.85 9.68
N ILE A 47 -8.06 -9.67 9.59
CA ILE A 47 -8.71 -8.40 9.94
C ILE A 47 -9.08 -7.65 8.66
N LEU A 48 -10.36 -7.25 8.57
CA LEU A 48 -10.88 -6.36 7.53
C LEU A 48 -11.25 -5.03 8.15
N LEU A 49 -10.92 -3.93 7.46
CA LEU A 49 -11.47 -2.61 7.75
C LEU A 49 -12.59 -2.34 6.75
N ASN A 50 -13.72 -1.82 7.23
CA ASN A 50 -14.72 -1.25 6.31
C ASN A 50 -14.15 0.04 5.67
N ASP A 51 -14.71 0.44 4.53
CA ASP A 51 -14.20 1.59 3.76
C ASP A 51 -14.23 2.91 4.54
N GLU A 52 -15.23 3.10 5.39
CA GLU A 52 -15.35 4.31 6.20
C GLU A 52 -14.22 4.41 7.23
N TYR A 53 -13.95 3.33 7.96
CA TYR A 53 -12.87 3.28 8.94
C TYR A 53 -11.51 3.34 8.26
N LEU A 54 -11.33 2.64 7.13
CA LEU A 54 -10.14 2.72 6.31
C LEU A 54 -9.84 4.17 5.90
N SER A 55 -10.85 4.90 5.44
CA SER A 55 -10.71 6.31 5.05
C SER A 55 -10.22 7.18 6.20
N VAL A 56 -10.67 6.91 7.42
CA VAL A 56 -10.25 7.62 8.64
C VAL A 56 -8.81 7.26 9.02
N ILE A 57 -8.43 5.98 8.94
CA ILE A 57 -7.06 5.52 9.19
C ILE A 57 -6.08 6.10 8.16
N ILE A 58 -6.46 6.16 6.87
CA ILE A 58 -5.66 6.81 5.82
C ILE A 58 -5.46 8.30 6.12
N LYS A 59 -6.52 9.01 6.53
CA LYS A 59 -6.41 10.42 6.96
C LYS A 59 -5.44 10.57 8.13
N LEU A 60 -5.47 9.63 9.08
CA LEU A 60 -4.55 9.59 10.21
C LEU A 60 -3.11 9.37 9.76
N ALA A 61 -2.84 8.49 8.80
CA ALA A 61 -1.50 8.30 8.22
C ALA A 61 -0.92 9.59 7.59
N LYS A 62 -1.79 10.42 7.00
CA LYS A 62 -1.40 11.63 6.26
C LYS A 62 -1.26 12.88 7.13
N LYS A 63 -2.07 13.00 8.19
CA LYS A 63 -2.24 14.25 8.97
C LYS A 63 -1.72 14.19 10.39
N SER A 64 -0.94 13.18 10.74
CA SER A 64 -0.43 12.97 12.11
C SER A 64 1.07 13.12 12.19
N ASN A 65 1.56 13.27 13.41
CA ASN A 65 2.99 13.22 13.68
C ASN A 65 3.58 11.84 13.36
N ARG A 66 4.91 11.75 13.38
CA ARG A 66 5.65 10.53 13.04
C ARG A 66 5.26 9.35 13.94
N LYS A 67 5.11 9.57 15.25
CA LYS A 67 4.76 8.53 16.21
C LYS A 67 3.44 7.85 15.84
N ILE A 68 2.36 8.61 15.63
CA ILE A 68 1.08 8.04 15.20
C ILE A 68 1.16 7.43 13.80
N LYS A 69 1.84 8.11 12.86
CA LYS A 69 2.00 7.62 11.49
C LYS A 69 2.61 6.23 11.48
N ASP A 70 3.66 6.00 12.26
CA ASP A 70 4.37 4.73 12.33
C ASP A 70 3.46 3.57 12.75
N HIS A 71 2.63 3.80 13.77
CA HIS A 71 1.61 2.85 14.20
C HIS A 71 0.58 2.56 13.09
N VAL A 72 0.11 3.60 12.42
CA VAL A 72 -0.91 3.49 11.36
C VAL A 72 -0.37 2.71 10.14
N ILE A 73 0.87 2.97 9.72
CA ILE A 73 1.46 2.26 8.57
C ILE A 73 1.57 0.76 8.85
N ILE A 74 1.94 0.37 10.07
CA ILE A 74 1.97 -1.04 10.47
C ILE A 74 0.57 -1.66 10.36
N ILE A 75 -0.47 -0.99 10.87
CA ILE A 75 -1.85 -1.47 10.78
C ILE A 75 -2.26 -1.64 9.31
N LEU A 76 -2.07 -0.60 8.49
CA LEU A 76 -2.38 -0.65 7.06
C LEU A 76 -1.63 -1.78 6.35
N SER A 77 -0.37 -2.05 6.69
CA SER A 77 0.36 -3.15 6.05
C SER A 77 -0.17 -4.55 6.40
N ASN A 78 -0.96 -4.72 7.47
CA ASN A 78 -1.38 -6.04 7.97
C ASN A 78 -2.90 -6.32 7.86
N VAL A 79 -3.68 -5.37 7.34
CA VAL A 79 -5.12 -5.59 7.11
C VAL A 79 -5.39 -6.08 5.69
N LYS A 80 -6.44 -6.89 5.53
CA LYS A 80 -6.99 -7.20 4.20
C LYS A 80 -7.87 -6.05 3.76
N TYR A 81 -7.94 -5.87 2.44
CA TYR A 81 -8.66 -4.76 1.86
C TYR A 81 -9.71 -5.20 0.85
N HIS A 82 -10.92 -4.68 1.04
CA HIS A 82 -11.85 -4.39 -0.04
C HIS A 82 -12.11 -2.90 0.06
N MET A 83 -11.67 -2.15 -0.94
CA MET A 83 -11.68 -0.70 -0.85
C MET A 83 -12.15 -0.04 -2.12
N GLU A 84 -12.69 1.16 -1.97
CA GLU A 84 -12.99 2.07 -3.09
C GLU A 84 -11.71 2.62 -3.74
N ALA A 85 -11.81 3.01 -5.01
CA ALA A 85 -10.69 3.51 -5.82
C ALA A 85 -9.94 4.68 -5.16
N LYS A 86 -10.66 5.56 -4.45
CA LYS A 86 -10.08 6.69 -3.72
C LYS A 86 -9.15 6.26 -2.59
N ASN A 87 -9.53 5.25 -1.81
CA ASN A 87 -8.68 4.72 -0.75
C ASN A 87 -7.46 4.00 -1.34
N PHE A 88 -7.65 3.32 -2.47
CA PHE A 88 -6.55 2.67 -3.18
C PHE A 88 -5.49 3.66 -3.67
N TYR A 89 -5.93 4.78 -4.25
CA TYR A 89 -5.06 5.88 -4.64
C TYR A 89 -4.20 6.38 -3.47
N GLU A 90 -4.85 6.65 -2.33
CA GLU A 90 -4.15 7.16 -1.15
C GLU A 90 -3.17 6.14 -0.57
N LEU A 91 -3.52 4.85 -0.57
CA LEU A 91 -2.60 3.81 -0.12
C LEU A 91 -1.42 3.62 -1.06
N CYS A 92 -1.59 3.72 -2.38
CA CYS A 92 -0.46 3.72 -3.32
C CYS A 92 0.53 4.85 -3.01
N ARG A 93 0.03 6.05 -2.69
CA ARG A 93 0.88 7.19 -2.27
C ARG A 93 1.62 6.92 -0.98
N ILE A 94 0.92 6.43 0.04
CA ILE A 94 1.50 6.08 1.33
C ILE A 94 2.56 4.99 1.18
N ALA A 95 2.25 3.91 0.44
CA ALA A 95 3.14 2.78 0.22
C ALA A 95 4.41 3.18 -0.53
N ALA A 96 4.26 4.05 -1.54
CA ALA A 96 5.37 4.74 -2.15
C ALA A 96 6.15 5.49 -1.06
N GLU A 97 5.63 6.51 -0.39
CA GLU A 97 6.38 7.25 0.65
C GLU A 97 7.13 6.36 1.65
N CYS A 98 6.46 5.38 2.26
CA CYS A 98 7.00 4.50 3.29
C CYS A 98 8.15 3.61 2.81
N SER A 99 8.13 3.09 1.59
CA SER A 99 9.22 2.23 1.08
C SER A 99 10.58 2.95 0.94
N ASN A 100 10.62 4.27 1.15
CA ASN A 100 11.84 5.08 1.21
C ASN A 100 12.10 5.70 2.59
N ASP A 101 11.34 5.32 3.62
CA ASP A 101 11.57 5.83 4.96
C ASP A 101 12.97 5.44 5.45
N LYS A 102 13.56 6.28 6.30
CA LYS A 102 14.84 6.01 6.96
C LYS A 102 14.68 4.88 7.99
N GLU A 103 13.54 4.86 8.68
CA GLU A 103 13.20 3.85 9.68
C GLU A 103 12.93 2.49 9.03
N GLY A 104 13.68 1.47 9.46
CA GLY A 104 13.63 0.13 8.85
C GLY A 104 12.24 -0.51 8.94
N ASN A 105 11.59 -0.37 10.10
CA ASN A 105 10.26 -0.93 10.34
C ASN A 105 9.19 -0.32 9.43
N ILE A 106 9.25 1.00 9.20
CA ILE A 106 8.30 1.71 8.33
C ILE A 106 8.55 1.38 6.87
N ARG A 107 9.82 1.25 6.49
CA ARG A 107 10.21 0.79 5.16
C ARG A 107 9.72 -0.63 4.87
N GLN A 108 9.89 -1.55 5.82
CA GLN A 108 9.38 -2.91 5.72
C GLN A 108 7.85 -2.94 5.61
N ALA A 109 7.15 -2.21 6.47
CA ALA A 109 5.70 -2.08 6.40
C ALA A 109 5.24 -1.48 5.06
N GLY A 110 6.00 -0.53 4.50
CA GLY A 110 5.79 -0.01 3.15
C GLY A 110 5.87 -1.09 2.07
N PHE A 111 6.87 -1.96 2.10
CA PHE A 111 6.98 -3.08 1.13
C PHE A 111 5.88 -4.13 1.30
N ILE A 112 5.46 -4.42 2.54
CA ILE A 112 4.31 -5.29 2.79
C ILE A 112 3.03 -4.66 2.20
N LEU A 113 2.82 -3.35 2.40
CA LEU A 113 1.68 -2.65 1.82
C LEU A 113 1.71 -2.70 0.28
N ILE A 114 2.87 -2.49 -0.36
CA ILE A 114 3.02 -2.65 -1.82
C ILE A 114 2.64 -4.07 -2.27
N LYS A 115 3.10 -5.09 -1.55
CA LYS A 115 2.71 -6.48 -1.84
C LYS A 115 1.20 -6.67 -1.80
N ASN A 116 0.53 -6.14 -0.77
CA ASN A 116 -0.92 -6.24 -0.64
C ASN A 116 -1.66 -5.50 -1.77
N LEU A 117 -1.19 -4.32 -2.16
CA LEU A 117 -1.74 -3.54 -3.28
C LEU A 117 -1.55 -4.27 -4.61
N ASN A 118 -0.40 -4.93 -4.82
CA ASN A 118 -0.17 -5.77 -5.99
C ASN A 118 -1.14 -6.94 -6.05
N THR A 119 -1.36 -7.63 -4.93
CA THR A 119 -2.35 -8.72 -4.85
C THR A 119 -3.75 -8.21 -5.18
N LEU A 120 -4.15 -7.08 -4.59
CA LEU A 120 -5.47 -6.48 -4.87
C LEU A 120 -5.62 -6.16 -6.36
N MET A 121 -4.61 -5.55 -6.97
CA MET A 121 -4.61 -5.28 -8.41
C MET A 121 -4.73 -6.57 -9.20
N ILE A 122 -3.92 -7.60 -8.93
CA ILE A 122 -4.02 -8.89 -9.66
C ILE A 122 -5.45 -9.44 -9.62
N THR A 123 -6.10 -9.39 -8.46
CA THR A 123 -7.48 -9.86 -8.26
C THR A 123 -8.56 -8.89 -8.71
N LEU A 124 -8.21 -7.65 -9.09
CA LEU A 124 -9.13 -6.57 -9.43
C LEU A 124 -10.22 -7.01 -10.43
N PRO A 125 -9.91 -7.72 -11.54
CA PRO A 125 -10.94 -8.16 -12.49
C PRO A 125 -11.94 -9.18 -11.91
N LEU A 126 -11.58 -9.86 -10.82
CA LEU A 126 -12.40 -10.90 -10.17
C LEU A 126 -13.30 -10.31 -9.06
N ILE A 127 -13.13 -9.03 -8.71
CA ILE A 127 -13.94 -8.39 -7.68
C ILE A 127 -15.22 -7.90 -8.35
N ASN A 128 -16.35 -8.59 -8.11
CA ASN A 128 -17.68 -8.25 -8.64
C ASN A 128 -18.07 -6.77 -8.48
N ARG A 129 -17.54 -6.06 -7.46
CA ARG A 129 -17.78 -4.62 -7.28
C ARG A 129 -17.31 -3.77 -8.47
N LEU A 130 -16.33 -4.23 -9.25
CA LEU A 130 -15.83 -3.49 -10.42
C LEU A 130 -16.65 -3.71 -11.69
N GLN A 131 -17.38 -4.82 -11.79
CA GLN A 131 -18.35 -5.00 -12.87
C GLN A 131 -19.45 -3.94 -12.84
N ASN A 132 -19.71 -3.39 -11.65
CA ASN A 132 -20.68 -2.31 -11.41
C ASN A 132 -20.01 -0.95 -11.12
N ALA A 133 -18.68 -0.84 -11.21
CA ALA A 133 -17.98 0.40 -10.93
C ALA A 133 -18.06 1.37 -12.12
N SER A 134 -17.96 2.66 -11.82
CA SER A 134 -17.89 3.68 -12.88
C SER A 134 -16.55 3.58 -13.64
N ASN A 135 -16.53 4.00 -14.90
CA ASN A 135 -15.28 4.12 -15.66
C ASN A 135 -14.25 5.02 -14.93
N ALA A 136 -14.72 6.04 -14.20
CA ALA A 136 -13.86 6.92 -13.41
C ALA A 136 -13.14 6.16 -12.28
N ASP A 137 -13.83 5.26 -11.58
CA ASP A 137 -13.24 4.46 -10.51
C ASP A 137 -12.23 3.45 -11.05
N VAL A 138 -12.58 2.78 -12.15
CA VAL A 138 -11.68 1.83 -12.84
C VAL A 138 -10.39 2.55 -13.28
N ASN A 139 -10.53 3.71 -13.91
CA ASN A 139 -9.38 4.53 -14.30
C ASN A 139 -8.54 4.96 -13.09
N LEU A 140 -9.18 5.34 -11.98
CA LEU A 140 -8.46 5.73 -10.77
C LEU A 140 -7.64 4.57 -10.18
N PHE A 141 -8.14 3.33 -10.21
CA PHE A 141 -7.33 2.16 -9.80
C PHE A 141 -6.07 2.02 -10.66
N TYR A 142 -6.21 2.10 -11.99
CA TYR A 142 -5.09 1.94 -12.91
C TYR A 142 -4.07 3.08 -12.78
N GLU A 143 -4.52 4.34 -12.73
CA GLU A 143 -3.65 5.50 -12.53
C GLU A 143 -2.91 5.44 -11.19
N SER A 144 -3.56 4.94 -10.14
CA SER A 144 -2.94 4.75 -8.83
C SER A 144 -1.81 3.71 -8.88
N PHE A 145 -2.02 2.60 -9.58
CA PHE A 145 -1.03 1.54 -9.73
C PHE A 145 0.14 1.98 -10.60
N ARG A 146 -0.15 2.68 -11.70
CA ARG A 146 0.82 3.33 -12.59
C ARG A 146 1.70 4.31 -11.80
N TYR A 147 1.08 5.18 -10.98
CA TYR A 147 1.81 6.08 -10.09
C TYR A 147 2.77 5.32 -9.17
N LEU A 148 2.30 4.26 -8.50
CA LEU A 148 3.15 3.46 -7.61
C LEU A 148 4.35 2.86 -8.35
N PHE A 149 4.14 2.31 -9.55
CA PHE A 149 5.21 1.73 -10.37
C PHE A 149 6.26 2.78 -10.71
N ILE A 150 5.86 3.92 -11.25
CA ILE A 150 6.76 5.02 -11.65
C ILE A 150 7.59 5.50 -10.45
N ARG A 151 6.95 5.65 -9.28
CA ARG A 151 7.66 6.05 -8.05
C ARG A 151 8.70 5.02 -7.62
N LEU A 152 8.38 3.73 -7.71
CA LEU A 152 9.33 2.66 -7.38
C LEU A 152 10.45 2.58 -8.42
N TYR A 153 10.14 2.73 -9.71
CA TYR A 153 11.11 2.76 -10.80
C TYR A 153 12.20 3.82 -10.55
N PHE A 154 11.81 5.08 -10.36
CA PHE A 154 12.81 6.14 -10.13
C PHE A 154 13.62 5.90 -8.86
N ARG A 155 13.02 5.29 -7.83
CA ARG A 155 13.74 4.96 -6.60
C ARG A 155 14.71 3.81 -6.76
N PHE A 156 14.39 2.81 -7.56
CA PHE A 156 15.30 1.71 -7.84
C PHE A 156 16.63 2.23 -8.43
N TYR A 157 16.56 3.19 -9.36
CA TYR A 157 17.74 3.79 -9.97
C TYR A 157 18.45 4.82 -9.08
N ASN A 158 17.72 5.48 -8.17
CA ASN A 158 18.30 6.48 -7.27
C ASN A 158 18.78 5.92 -5.91
N LYS A 159 18.60 4.62 -5.64
CA LYS A 159 19.00 3.99 -4.38
C LYS A 159 20.38 3.37 -4.50
N HIS A 160 21.27 3.69 -3.56
CA HIS A 160 22.59 3.06 -3.46
C HIS A 160 22.60 1.76 -2.64
N ASN A 161 21.70 1.63 -1.66
CA ASN A 161 21.61 0.43 -0.82
C ASN A 161 21.04 -0.75 -1.61
N GLN A 162 21.83 -1.81 -1.78
CA GLN A 162 21.51 -2.97 -2.62
C GLN A 162 20.33 -3.79 -2.09
N ASP A 163 20.21 -3.98 -0.77
CA ASP A 163 19.08 -4.73 -0.18
C ASP A 163 17.75 -4.02 -0.41
N ILE A 164 17.77 -2.68 -0.31
CA ILE A 164 16.60 -1.85 -0.62
C ILE A 164 16.32 -1.90 -2.12
N ARG A 165 17.33 -1.79 -2.99
CA ARG A 165 17.15 -1.93 -4.46
C ARG A 165 16.53 -3.27 -4.83
N LYS A 166 17.04 -4.38 -4.28
CA LYS A 166 16.50 -5.73 -4.48
C LYS A 166 15.05 -5.84 -4.02
N SER A 167 14.72 -5.25 -2.88
CA SER A 167 13.34 -5.20 -2.38
C SER A 167 12.41 -4.42 -3.32
N ILE A 168 12.87 -3.27 -3.83
CA ILE A 168 12.12 -2.48 -4.83
C ILE A 168 11.96 -3.26 -6.13
N LEU A 169 13.04 -3.89 -6.63
CA LEU A 169 13.02 -4.65 -7.88
C LEU A 169 12.05 -5.82 -7.79
N LYS A 170 11.99 -6.52 -6.65
CA LYS A 170 11.00 -7.58 -6.40
C LYS A 170 9.56 -7.04 -6.41
N SER A 171 9.32 -5.85 -5.88
CA SER A 171 8.01 -5.21 -6.00
C SER A 171 7.67 -4.86 -7.45
N LEU A 172 8.63 -4.31 -8.21
CA LEU A 172 8.45 -3.94 -9.61
C LEU A 172 8.21 -5.15 -10.51
N ASP A 173 8.89 -6.27 -10.28
CA ASP A 173 8.72 -7.54 -10.99
C ASP A 173 7.26 -8.00 -10.96
N VAL A 174 6.65 -8.03 -9.78
CA VAL A 174 5.24 -8.42 -9.61
C VAL A 174 4.29 -7.45 -10.33
N MET A 175 4.64 -6.16 -10.41
CA MET A 175 3.82 -5.14 -11.07
C MET A 175 3.96 -5.13 -12.60
N LEU A 176 5.10 -5.60 -13.10
CA LEU A 176 5.56 -5.41 -14.46
C LEU A 176 4.56 -5.86 -15.53
N PRO A 177 3.96 -7.08 -15.47
CA PRO A 177 3.07 -7.53 -16.53
C PRO A 177 1.89 -6.58 -16.72
N ARG A 178 1.24 -6.20 -15.63
CA ARG A 178 0.07 -5.33 -15.67
C ARG A 178 0.43 -3.89 -16.06
N PHE A 179 1.57 -3.38 -15.57
CA PHE A 179 2.04 -2.07 -15.98
C PHE A 179 2.30 -2.00 -17.48
N TYR A 180 2.95 -3.03 -18.04
CA TYR A 180 3.20 -3.13 -19.47
C TYR A 180 1.91 -3.23 -20.29
N ASP A 181 0.96 -4.06 -19.87
CA ASP A 181 -0.33 -4.21 -20.54
C ASP A 181 -1.11 -2.88 -20.60
N MET A 182 -1.12 -2.12 -19.50
CA MET A 182 -1.74 -0.78 -19.47
C MET A 182 -1.02 0.20 -20.40
N ALA A 183 0.31 0.24 -20.35
CA ALA A 183 1.10 1.12 -21.21
C ALA A 183 0.86 0.80 -22.70
N LYS A 184 0.75 -0.47 -23.06
CA LYS A 184 0.42 -0.92 -24.41
C LYS A 184 -1.01 -0.53 -24.81
N PHE A 185 -1.99 -0.72 -23.92
CA PHE A 185 -3.37 -0.32 -24.17
C PHE A 185 -3.51 1.18 -24.45
N TRP A 186 -2.74 2.02 -23.76
CA TRP A 186 -2.71 3.47 -23.96
C TRP A 186 -1.69 3.96 -25.00
N ASN A 187 -0.95 3.05 -25.65
CA ASN A 187 0.15 3.39 -26.56
C ASN A 187 1.20 4.36 -25.95
N ASN A 188 1.54 4.16 -24.67
CA ASN A 188 2.52 4.99 -23.95
C ASN A 188 3.94 4.42 -24.10
N GLU A 189 4.70 4.94 -25.05
CA GLU A 189 6.06 4.48 -25.37
C GLU A 189 7.06 4.67 -24.21
N GLU A 190 6.94 5.76 -23.46
CA GLU A 190 7.84 6.05 -22.33
C GLU A 190 7.69 4.97 -21.26
N GLU A 191 6.45 4.60 -20.93
CA GLU A 191 6.17 3.58 -19.92
C GLU A 191 6.50 2.18 -20.38
N MET A 192 6.25 1.86 -21.65
CA MET A 192 6.75 0.62 -22.24
C MET A 192 8.28 0.54 -22.17
N SER A 193 8.99 1.65 -22.38
CA SER A 193 10.45 1.73 -22.21
C SER A 193 10.88 1.52 -20.76
N MET A 194 10.19 2.14 -19.79
CA MET A 194 10.45 1.91 -18.36
C MET A 194 10.28 0.43 -17.98
N ALA A 195 9.19 -0.20 -18.44
CA ALA A 195 8.91 -1.61 -18.22
C ALA A 195 10.00 -2.51 -18.82
N ASN A 196 10.41 -2.24 -20.07
CA ASN A 196 11.48 -2.98 -20.74
C ASN A 196 12.82 -2.84 -20.02
N ARG A 197 13.13 -1.66 -19.46
CA ARG A 197 14.33 -1.47 -18.63
C ARG A 197 14.30 -2.34 -17.38
N ILE A 198 13.18 -2.35 -16.65
CA ILE A 198 13.03 -3.25 -15.47
C ILE A 198 13.14 -4.71 -15.87
N LYS A 199 12.55 -5.12 -17.00
CA LYS A 199 12.72 -6.47 -17.54
C LYS A 199 14.19 -6.78 -17.83
N GLY A 200 14.94 -5.83 -18.36
CA GLY A 200 16.38 -5.93 -18.55
C GLY A 200 17.15 -6.14 -17.24
N GLU A 201 16.83 -5.39 -16.19
CA GLU A 201 17.43 -5.53 -14.86
C GLU A 201 17.13 -6.90 -14.22
N LEU A 202 15.92 -7.42 -14.43
CA LEU A 202 15.51 -8.75 -13.95
C LEU A 202 16.26 -9.88 -14.68
N ASN A 203 16.47 -9.72 -15.99
CA ASN A 203 17.18 -10.71 -16.82
C ASN A 203 18.71 -10.62 -16.69
N GLY A 204 19.26 -9.43 -16.45
CA GLY A 204 20.68 -9.20 -16.20
C GLY A 204 21.11 -9.57 -14.79
N GLY A 205 20.14 -9.69 -13.87
CA GLY A 205 20.35 -10.20 -12.51
C GLY A 205 20.33 -11.72 -12.46
N ASN A 206 21.51 -12.33 -12.44
CA ASN A 206 21.73 -13.69 -11.94
C ASN A 206 21.21 -13.81 -10.48
N TYR A 207 19.92 -14.08 -10.31
CA TYR A 207 19.34 -14.52 -9.05
C TYR A 207 19.60 -16.03 -8.89
N GLY A 208 20.86 -16.38 -8.61
CA GLY A 208 21.26 -17.70 -8.08
C GLY A 208 21.81 -18.70 -9.11
N ASN A 209 23.14 -18.75 -9.24
CA ASN A 209 23.94 -19.98 -9.13
C ASN A 209 25.43 -19.68 -9.35
N ARG A 210 26.11 -19.30 -8.24
CA ARG A 210 27.51 -19.63 -8.00
C ARG A 210 27.65 -19.95 -6.52
N ASN A 211 27.32 -21.19 -6.19
CA ASN A 211 27.98 -22.02 -5.18
C ASN A 211 28.00 -23.43 -5.76
#